data_AF-A0A227IYN7-F1
#
_entry.id   AF-A0A227IYN7-F1
#
_cell.length_a   1.000
_cell.length_b   1.000
_cell.length_c   1.000
_cell.angle_alpha   90.00
_cell.angle_beta   90.00
_cell.angle_gamma   90.00
#
_symmetry.space_group_name_H-M   'P 1'
#
loop_
_entity.id
_entity.type
_entity.pdbx_description
1 polymer ?
#
loop_
_entity_poly.entity_id
_entity_poly.type
_entity_poly.pdbx_seq_one_letter_code
_entity_poly.pdbx_strand_id
1 'polypeptide(L)'
;YDVTTIRASTPMFLMGRKIKAMGIKMVLSGEGADEIFGGYLYFHKAPNAKEFHEETVRKLLALNMFDCARANKSLAAWGVEGRV
;
A
#
# COMPACT_ATOMS: atom_id res chain seq x y z
N TYR A 1 9.41 -3.65 -14.62
CA TYR A 1 8.43 -2.76 -13.97
C TYR A 1 7.28 -3.62 -13.46
N ASP A 2 6.64 -3.26 -12.35
CA ASP A 2 5.49 -4.01 -11.82
C ASP A 2 4.17 -3.38 -12.28
N VAL A 3 3.32 -4.18 -12.94
CA VAL A 3 2.08 -3.71 -13.56
C VAL A 3 1.05 -3.31 -12.50
N THR A 4 0.96 -4.08 -11.41
CA THR A 4 0.02 -3.82 -10.31
C THR A 4 0.30 -2.49 -9.65
N THR A 5 1.57 -2.23 -9.34
CA THR A 5 2.04 -0.98 -8.73
C THR A 5 1.76 0.20 -9.64
N ILE A 6 2.01 0.12 -10.95
CA ILE A 6 1.73 1.24 -11.87
C ILE A 6 0.22 1.52 -11.91
N ARG A 7 -0.61 0.49 -12.08
CA ARG A 7 -2.08 0.62 -12.12
C ARG A 7 -2.63 1.32 -10.88
N ALA A 8 -2.16 0.95 -9.69
CA ALA A 8 -2.62 1.54 -8.43
C ALA A 8 -1.96 2.90 -8.11
N SER A 9 -0.71 3.12 -8.53
CA SER A 9 0.03 4.36 -8.23
C SER A 9 -0.45 5.55 -9.07
N THR A 10 -0.83 5.34 -10.34
CA THR A 10 -1.29 6.43 -11.22
C THR A 10 -2.45 7.24 -10.62
N PRO A 11 -3.56 6.63 -10.14
CA PRO A 11 -4.63 7.40 -9.51
C PRO A 11 -4.19 8.03 -8.18
N MET A 12 -3.37 7.36 -7.36
CA MET A 12 -2.86 7.92 -6.11
C MET A 12 -1.97 9.15 -6.34
N PHE A 13 -1.14 9.13 -7.38
CA PHE A 13 -0.34 10.28 -7.83
C PHE A 13 -1.24 11.45 -8.24
N LEU A 14 -2.27 11.21 -9.04
CA LEU A 14 -3.21 12.26 -9.46
C LEU A 14 -4.02 12.82 -8.28
N MET A 15 -4.38 11.96 -7.32
CA MET A 15 -5.04 12.36 -6.08
C MET A 15 -4.13 13.22 -5.21
N GLY A 16 -2.86 12.84 -5.03
CA GLY A 16 -1.86 13.62 -4.29
C GLY A 16 -1.73 15.05 -4.83
N ARG A 17 -1.78 15.24 -6.15
CA ARG A 17 -1.79 16.57 -6.79
C ARG A 17 -2.96 17.44 -6.30
N LYS A 18 -4.16 16.87 -6.24
CA LYS A 18 -5.36 17.59 -5.78
C LYS A 18 -5.30 17.90 -4.29
N ILE A 19 -4.89 16.93 -3.47
CA ILE A 19 -4.70 17.12 -2.02
C ILE A 19 -3.74 18.27 -1.76
N LYS A 20 -2.61 18.31 -2.49
CA LYS A 20 -1.64 19.39 -2.37
C LYS A 20 -2.22 20.75 -2.77
N ALA A 21 -2.99 20.80 -3.85
CA ALA A 21 -3.64 22.04 -4.30
C ALA A 21 -4.64 22.59 -3.28
N MET A 22 -5.21 21.74 -2.41
CA MET A 22 -6.04 22.14 -1.28
C MET A 22 -5.24 22.65 -0.06
N GLY A 23 -3.90 22.66 -0.14
CA GLY A 23 -3.02 23.09 0.95
C GLY A 23 -2.73 22.01 2.00
N ILE A 24 -3.28 20.80 1.85
CA ILE A 24 -3.05 19.68 2.76
C ILE A 24 -1.65 19.11 2.54
N LYS A 25 -0.95 18.82 3.63
CA LYS A 25 0.44 18.34 3.62
C LYS A 25 0.62 16.91 4.12
N MET A 26 -0.39 16.32 4.74
CA MET A 26 -0.34 14.97 5.29
C MET A 26 -1.71 14.29 5.20
N VAL A 27 -1.71 12.99 4.90
CA VAL A 27 -2.89 12.12 4.95
C VAL A 27 -2.57 10.79 5.63
N LEU A 28 -3.58 10.19 6.27
CA LEU A 28 -3.52 8.83 6.78
C LEU A 28 -4.01 7.85 5.70
N SER A 29 -3.39 6.69 5.61
CA SER A 29 -3.76 5.61 4.69
C SER A 29 -3.82 4.27 5.43
N GLY A 30 -4.65 3.35 4.95
CA GLY A 30 -4.82 2.01 5.55
C GLY A 30 -3.89 0.92 4.98
N GLU A 31 -2.78 1.31 4.34
CA GLU A 31 -1.84 0.36 3.73
C GLU A 31 -1.24 -0.56 4.80
N GLY A 32 -1.03 -1.84 4.48
CA GLY A 32 -0.50 -2.82 5.42
C GLY A 32 -1.58 -3.60 6.18
N ALA A 33 -2.84 -3.13 6.21
CA ALA A 33 -3.91 -3.83 6.92
C ALA A 33 -4.14 -5.24 6.35
N ASP A 34 -4.19 -5.37 5.03
CA ASP A 34 -4.41 -6.66 4.36
C ASP A 34 -3.23 -7.62 4.57
N GLU A 35 -1.99 -7.11 4.65
CA GLU A 35 -0.80 -7.91 4.92
C GLU A 35 -0.72 -8.36 6.38
N ILE A 36 -1.18 -7.55 7.33
CA ILE A 36 -1.22 -7.92 8.75
C ILE A 36 -2.32 -8.95 9.01
N PHE A 37 -3.53 -8.70 8.50
CA PHE A 37 -4.72 -9.49 8.85
C PHE A 37 -5.10 -10.53 7.80
N GLY A 38 -4.32 -10.67 6.73
CA GLY A 38 -4.61 -11.58 5.63
C GLY A 38 -5.92 -11.23 4.90
N GLY A 39 -6.13 -9.95 4.60
CA GLY A 39 -7.39 -9.44 4.04
C GLY A 39 -7.59 -9.71 2.54
N TYR A 40 -6.53 -10.08 1.82
CA TYR A 40 -6.66 -10.45 0.40
C TYR A 40 -7.47 -11.74 0.22
N LEU A 41 -8.33 -11.77 -0.81
CA LEU A 41 -9.24 -12.90 -1.06
C LEU A 41 -8.56 -14.27 -1.18
N TYR A 42 -7.29 -14.32 -1.57
CA TYR A 42 -6.58 -15.60 -1.68
C TYR A 42 -6.27 -16.24 -0.31
N PHE A 43 -6.29 -15.48 0.79
CA PHE A 43 -6.14 -16.03 2.13
C PHE A 43 -7.30 -16.94 2.55
N HIS A 44 -8.48 -16.83 1.93
CA HIS A 44 -9.56 -17.81 2.11
C HIS A 44 -9.19 -19.22 1.65
N LYS A 45 -8.14 -19.36 0.83
CA LYS A 45 -7.60 -20.62 0.34
C LYS A 45 -6.35 -21.06 1.12
N ALA A 46 -6.02 -20.41 2.23
CA ALA A 46 -4.89 -20.81 3.06
C ALA A 46 -5.10 -22.25 3.57
N PRO A 47 -4.12 -23.16 3.42
CA PRO A 47 -4.29 -24.55 3.81
C PRO A 47 -4.49 -24.75 5.31
N ASN A 48 -3.88 -23.90 6.13
CA ASN A 48 -3.95 -23.91 7.58
C ASN A 48 -3.43 -22.58 8.16
N ALA A 49 -3.55 -22.42 9.48
CA ALA A 49 -3.15 -21.19 10.18
C ALA A 49 -1.64 -20.90 10.12
N LYS A 50 -0.79 -21.92 10.01
CA LYS A 50 0.67 -21.74 9.92
C LYS A 50 1.06 -21.15 8.56
N GLU A 51 0.56 -21.74 7.47
CA GLU A 51 0.77 -21.23 6.10
C GLU A 51 0.20 -19.80 5.95
N PHE A 52 -0.95 -19.53 6.57
CA PHE A 52 -1.51 -18.17 6.63
C PHE A 52 -0.54 -17.18 7.29
N HIS A 53 0.01 -17.53 8.45
CA HIS A 53 0.95 -16.68 9.18
C HIS A 53 2.28 -16.49 8.44
N GLU A 54 2.83 -17.56 7.86
CA GLU A 54 4.07 -17.47 7.08
C GLU A 54 3.89 -16.54 5.87
N GLU A 55 2.72 -16.60 5.22
CA GLU A 55 2.39 -15.72 4.11
C GLU A 55 2.19 -14.25 4.53
N THR A 56 1.55 -13.97 5.67
CA THR A 56 1.43 -12.58 6.18
C THR A 56 2.79 -12.00 6.55
N VAL A 57 3.66 -12.78 7.20
CA VAL A 57 5.04 -12.37 7.51
C VAL A 57 5.83 -12.09 6.23
N ARG A 58 5.75 -12.98 5.24
CA ARG A 58 6.41 -12.78 3.93
C ARG A 58 5.93 -11.50 3.25
N LYS A 59 4.62 -11.26 3.27
CA LYS A 59 3.99 -10.04 2.71
C LYS A 59 4.49 -8.77 3.39
N LEU A 60 4.52 -8.75 4.72
CA LEU A 60 5.03 -7.62 5.50
C LEU A 60 6.49 -7.30 5.19
N LEU A 61 7.35 -8.32 5.12
CA LEU A 61 8.77 -8.13 4.80
C LEU A 61 9.00 -7.59 3.39
N ALA A 62 8.08 -7.88 2.46
CA ALA A 62 8.15 -7.43 1.08
C ALA A 62 7.45 -6.07 0.83
N LEU A 63 6.68 -5.56 1.80
CA LEU A 63 5.83 -4.36 1.67
C LEU A 63 6.60 -3.12 1.19
N ASN A 64 7.88 -3.01 1.58
CA ASN A 64 8.76 -1.92 1.17
C ASN A 64 8.95 -1.79 -0.35
N MET A 65 8.82 -2.90 -1.10
CA MET A 65 8.97 -2.93 -2.55
C MET A 65 7.66 -2.65 -3.30
N PHE A 66 6.52 -2.77 -2.60
CA PHE A 66 5.18 -2.70 -3.18
C PHE A 66 4.40 -1.52 -2.57
N ASP A 67 3.47 -1.79 -1.66
CA ASP A 67 2.48 -0.84 -1.15
C ASP A 67 3.10 0.34 -0.43
N CYS A 68 4.16 0.14 0.38
CA CYS A 68 4.90 1.26 0.97
C CYS A 68 5.57 2.13 -0.10
N ALA A 69 6.17 1.53 -1.14
CA ALA A 69 6.79 2.30 -2.21
C ALA A 69 5.76 3.12 -2.99
N ARG A 70 4.59 2.53 -3.29
CA ARG A 70 3.47 3.23 -3.92
C ARG A 70 2.97 4.38 -3.05
N ALA A 71 2.59 4.11 -1.80
CA ALA A 71 1.99 5.08 -0.90
C ALA A 71 2.93 6.25 -0.63
N ASN A 72 4.20 5.96 -0.34
CA ASN A 72 5.20 6.98 -0.10
C ASN A 72 5.50 7.80 -1.36
N LYS A 73 5.93 7.15 -2.46
CA LYS A 73 6.43 7.88 -3.63
C LYS A 73 5.34 8.62 -4.39
N SER A 74 4.13 8.05 -4.48
CA SER A 74 3.03 8.70 -5.22
C SER A 74 2.56 9.99 -4.54
N LEU A 75 2.51 10.00 -3.20
CA LEU A 75 2.17 11.19 -2.41
C LEU A 75 3.33 12.19 -2.33
N ALA A 76 4.55 11.69 -2.11
CA ALA A 76 5.76 12.52 -2.04
C ALA A 76 6.04 13.27 -3.35
N ALA A 77 5.63 12.72 -4.50
CA ALA A 77 5.75 13.40 -5.79
C ALA A 77 5.02 14.77 -5.85
N TRP A 78 4.06 15.01 -4.96
CA TRP A 78 3.37 16.29 -4.81
C TRP A 78 3.63 16.95 -3.44
N GLY A 79 4.65 16.49 -2.71
CA GLY A 79 5.00 17.02 -1.39
C GLY A 79 3.87 16.84 -0.36
N VAL A 80 3.25 15.67 -0.37
CA VAL A 80 2.26 15.20 0.62
C VAL A 80 2.87 14.00 1.38
N GLU A 81 2.82 14.04 2.71
CA GLU A 81 3.24 12.94 3.57
C GLU A 81 2.10 11.91 3.72
N GLY A 82 2.37 10.65 3.41
CA GLY A 82 1.49 9.53 3.75
C GLY A 82 1.93 8.88 5.06
N ARG A 83 1.01 8.72 6.01
CA ARG A 83 1.21 7.90 7.22
C ARG A 83 0.34 6.66 7.15
N VAL A 84 0.90 5.54 7.60
CA VAL A 84 0.28 4.21 7.58
C VAL A 84 0.24 3.66 9.00
#